data_AF-A0AAD1WTJ9-F1
#
_entry.id   AF-A0AAD1WTJ9-F1
#
_cell.length_a   1.000
_cell.length_b   1.000
_cell.length_c   1.000
_cell.angle_alpha   90.00
_cell.angle_beta   90.00
_cell.angle_gamma   90.00
#
_symmetry.space_group_name_H-M   'P 1'
#
loop_
_entity.id
_entity.type
_entity.pdbx_description
1 polymer ?
#
loop_
_entity_poly.entity_id
_entity_poly.type
_entity_poly.pdbx_seq_one_letter_code
_entity_poly.pdbx_strand_id
1 'polypeptide(L)'
;MRDYIMGSQYIECSMWDYIMSSQYIECSVRDYIMSSQYIECSVRDYIMGSQYIESSMWDDIMVSQYIECSMWDYIMVSQYIECSMRDYIMGSQYIECSVRDYIMGSQYIECSMWDYIMSSQYIECSVQDYIMGSQYIECSVRDYIMGSQYIECSMWDDIMIIGRTGILRFDQRSITLTKANPVKGTFYLPIVFTSYFGPAPKMIGYILLNNGAMAADRLRFTVERCFPNRVTLKFPVREAAPKSVLNLRMEALANSVCALRVVDKSVQISYTDQELTLDKVYSLFQSERSGYDYRVDETSSVPCWKMYSFDRPWIWNQNTDFMDILSLFKDVGVKILTNALIQKPPDLSCALDTDELPDAIRFMELAFGYSPQTTPDLSNKVRQFFPETWLWKLVVIGKTGQADLKVTVPDTITDWSASVFCTGPSGFGLSAPTYVRAFQPFFVEMSLPYSVALGELFTLKASVFNYLKDCIKVTFSLCLSHSR
;
A
#
# COMPACT_ATOMS: atom_id res chain seq x y z
N MET A 1 24.44 71.14 -10.97
CA MET A 1 24.80 71.53 -9.60
C MET A 1 24.75 70.23 -8.82
N ARG A 2 25.79 69.90 -8.04
CA ARG A 2 25.70 68.77 -7.12
C ARG A 2 25.03 69.28 -5.87
N ASP A 3 23.96 68.66 -5.45
CA ASP A 3 23.11 69.16 -4.37
C ASP A 3 23.46 68.40 -3.08
N TYR A 4 24.10 69.10 -2.14
CA TYR A 4 24.50 68.58 -0.83
C TYR A 4 23.65 69.22 0.26
N ILE A 5 22.92 68.41 1.03
CA ILE A 5 22.16 68.89 2.21
C ILE A 5 22.86 68.42 3.49
N MET A 6 23.12 69.36 4.40
CA MET A 6 23.60 69.06 5.75
C MET A 6 22.68 69.67 6.80
N GLY A 7 22.17 68.85 7.72
CA GLY A 7 21.48 69.32 8.92
C GLY A 7 20.12 69.96 8.68
N SER A 8 19.21 69.24 8.02
CA SER A 8 17.83 69.68 7.78
C SER A 8 16.84 69.05 8.77
N GLN A 9 15.74 69.76 9.03
CA GLN A 9 14.63 69.20 9.80
C GLN A 9 13.70 68.36 8.92
N TYR A 10 13.46 68.80 7.68
CA TYR A 10 12.53 68.15 6.76
C TYR A 10 12.96 68.39 5.32
N ILE A 11 12.95 67.33 4.49
CA ILE A 11 13.33 67.40 3.07
C ILE A 11 12.21 66.76 2.22
N GLU A 12 11.63 67.57 1.32
CA GLU A 12 10.49 67.20 0.46
C GLU A 12 10.81 67.27 -1.05
N CYS A 13 12.00 67.73 -1.44
CA CYS A 13 12.40 67.85 -2.85
C CYS A 13 13.35 66.73 -3.28
N SER A 14 13.14 66.15 -4.47
CA SER A 14 13.96 65.06 -5.01
C SER A 14 15.44 65.43 -5.09
N MET A 15 16.31 64.56 -4.57
CA MET A 15 17.75 64.82 -4.49
C MET A 15 18.57 63.82 -5.31
N TRP A 16 19.60 64.30 -6.00
CA TRP A 16 20.47 63.46 -6.84
C TRP A 16 21.73 62.97 -6.15
N ASP A 17 22.27 63.66 -5.13
CA ASP A 17 23.58 63.30 -4.59
C ASP A 17 23.56 62.94 -3.08
N TYR A 18 23.76 63.89 -2.14
CA TYR A 18 24.07 63.56 -0.73
C TYR A 18 23.19 64.24 0.31
N ILE A 19 22.67 63.46 1.26
CA ILE A 19 22.04 63.95 2.48
C ILE A 19 22.86 63.52 3.70
N MET A 20 23.47 64.50 4.36
CA MET A 20 24.24 64.31 5.59
C MET A 20 23.40 64.82 6.77
N SER A 21 22.75 63.91 7.50
CA SER A 21 21.87 64.17 8.64
C SER A 21 20.61 65.01 8.34
N SER A 22 19.45 64.36 8.43
CA SER A 22 18.12 64.98 8.47
C SER A 22 17.26 64.34 9.55
N GLN A 23 16.27 65.07 10.08
CA GLN A 23 15.27 64.45 10.96
C GLN A 23 14.26 63.64 10.15
N TYR A 24 13.80 64.16 9.01
CA TYR A 24 12.82 63.49 8.16
C TYR A 24 13.10 63.72 6.67
N ILE A 25 12.89 62.68 5.86
CA ILE A 25 13.13 62.69 4.41
C ILE A 25 11.95 61.97 3.73
N GLU A 26 11.20 62.68 2.87
CA GLU A 26 10.03 62.15 2.14
C GLU A 26 10.24 62.14 0.61
N CYS A 27 11.40 62.59 0.16
CA CYS A 27 11.71 62.76 -1.26
C CYS A 27 12.66 61.68 -1.78
N SER A 28 12.48 61.24 -3.03
CA SER A 28 13.38 60.26 -3.66
C SER A 28 14.84 60.74 -3.64
N VAL A 29 15.75 59.88 -3.15
CA VAL A 29 17.20 60.14 -3.12
C VAL A 29 17.90 59.14 -4.02
N ARG A 30 18.82 59.60 -4.87
CA ARG A 30 19.57 58.70 -5.74
C ARG A 30 20.76 58.07 -5.01
N ASP A 31 21.71 58.86 -4.51
CA ASP A 31 22.98 58.27 -4.09
C ASP A 31 23.04 57.95 -2.57
N TYR A 32 23.25 58.93 -1.67
CA TYR A 32 23.61 58.63 -0.26
C TYR A 32 22.75 59.33 0.80
N ILE A 33 22.32 58.57 1.83
CA ILE A 33 21.76 59.10 3.08
C ILE A 33 22.60 58.63 4.28
N MET A 34 23.03 59.59 5.10
CA MET A 34 23.83 59.33 6.30
C MET A 34 23.14 59.89 7.55
N SER A 35 23.09 59.09 8.62
CA SER A 35 22.73 59.50 9.98
C SER A 35 21.40 60.26 10.09
N SER A 36 20.35 59.77 9.43
CA SER A 36 19.02 60.40 9.46
C SER A 36 18.06 59.67 10.41
N GLN A 37 17.09 60.38 10.99
CA GLN A 37 16.19 59.77 11.97
C GLN A 37 15.09 58.95 11.29
N TYR A 38 14.39 59.53 10.31
CA TYR A 38 13.28 58.88 9.60
C TYR A 38 13.42 59.06 8.09
N ILE A 39 13.27 57.96 7.35
CA ILE A 39 13.40 57.93 5.89
C ILE A 39 12.16 57.24 5.32
N GLU A 40 11.31 58.00 4.63
CA GLU A 40 10.07 57.54 4.01
C GLU A 40 10.11 57.83 2.50
N CYS A 41 11.16 57.38 1.83
CA CYS A 41 11.39 57.74 0.44
C CYS A 41 12.28 56.73 -0.27
N SER A 42 12.00 56.41 -1.54
CA SER A 42 12.84 55.47 -2.30
C SER A 42 14.30 55.95 -2.38
N VAL A 43 15.23 55.09 -1.96
CA VAL A 43 16.68 55.33 -2.06
C VAL A 43 17.28 54.33 -3.02
N ARG A 44 18.17 54.77 -3.93
CA ARG A 44 18.78 53.86 -4.89
C ARG A 44 20.02 53.19 -4.31
N ASP A 45 21.00 53.96 -3.84
CA ASP A 45 22.30 53.36 -3.53
C ASP A 45 22.48 53.06 -2.03
N TYR A 46 22.77 54.04 -1.16
CA TYR A 46 23.26 53.76 0.21
C TYR A 46 22.51 54.47 1.34
N ILE A 47 22.20 53.72 2.41
CA ILE A 47 21.84 54.28 3.73
C ILE A 47 22.80 53.80 4.81
N MET A 48 23.31 54.74 5.63
CA MET A 48 24.14 54.39 6.78
C MET A 48 23.71 55.12 8.05
N GLY A 49 23.58 54.37 9.16
CA GLY A 49 23.42 54.93 10.50
C GLY A 49 22.07 55.58 10.78
N SER A 50 20.99 55.11 10.14
CA SER A 50 19.66 55.69 10.30
C SER A 50 18.81 54.94 11.33
N GLN A 51 17.85 55.63 11.96
CA GLN A 51 17.04 55.01 13.03
C GLN A 51 15.87 54.21 12.46
N TYR A 52 15.04 54.83 11.63
CA TYR A 52 13.86 54.20 11.04
C TYR A 52 13.85 54.39 9.52
N ILE A 53 13.67 53.29 8.79
CA ILE A 53 13.66 53.25 7.32
C ILE A 53 12.39 52.55 6.88
N GLU A 54 11.50 53.30 6.23
CA GLU A 54 10.25 52.82 5.65
C GLU A 54 10.22 53.16 4.15
N SER A 55 10.93 52.36 3.36
CA SER A 55 11.22 52.73 1.97
C SER A 55 11.70 51.57 1.13
N SER A 56 11.35 51.54 -0.17
CA SER A 56 12.00 50.61 -1.10
C SER A 56 13.42 51.04 -1.46
N MET A 57 14.37 50.12 -1.31
CA MET A 57 15.79 50.31 -1.60
C MET A 57 16.32 49.31 -2.62
N TRP A 58 17.37 49.70 -3.35
CA TRP A 58 18.05 48.82 -4.30
C TRP A 58 19.33 48.21 -3.69
N ASP A 59 20.28 49.02 -3.21
CA ASP A 59 21.58 48.45 -2.85
C ASP A 59 21.76 48.19 -1.33
N ASP A 60 22.41 49.08 -0.58
CA ASP A 60 23.03 48.73 0.71
C ASP A 60 22.49 49.53 1.91
N ILE A 61 22.09 48.81 2.99
CA ILE A 61 21.88 49.40 4.33
C ILE A 61 22.99 48.94 5.28
N MET A 62 23.68 49.92 5.86
CA MET A 62 24.73 49.73 6.83
C MET A 62 24.31 50.31 8.19
N VAL A 63 24.07 49.47 9.18
CA VAL A 63 23.77 49.87 10.57
C VAL A 63 22.50 50.72 10.68
N SER A 64 21.37 50.06 10.97
CA SER A 64 20.10 50.74 11.27
C SER A 64 19.37 50.10 12.46
N GLN A 65 18.45 50.83 13.09
CA GLN A 65 17.69 50.26 14.22
C GLN A 65 16.49 49.46 13.72
N TYR A 66 15.63 50.08 12.93
CA TYR A 66 14.41 49.47 12.40
C TYR A 66 14.32 49.65 10.90
N ILE A 67 14.08 48.55 10.20
CA ILE A 67 13.99 48.48 8.74
C ILE A 67 12.68 47.80 8.37
N GLU A 68 11.80 48.54 7.70
CA GLU A 68 10.53 48.06 7.17
C GLU A 68 10.47 48.43 5.68
N CYS A 69 10.84 47.50 4.81
CA CYS A 69 11.03 47.82 3.41
C CYS A 69 10.97 46.62 2.45
N SER A 70 11.29 46.87 1.19
CA SER A 70 11.73 45.83 0.25
C SER A 70 13.14 46.19 -0.22
N MET A 71 14.11 45.30 -0.04
CA MET A 71 15.46 45.51 -0.57
C MET A 71 15.95 44.37 -1.44
N TRP A 72 16.95 44.69 -2.27
CA TRP A 72 17.54 43.74 -3.20
C TRP A 72 18.86 43.20 -2.67
N ASP A 73 19.81 44.04 -2.22
CA ASP A 73 21.18 43.55 -2.01
C ASP A 73 21.53 43.27 -0.53
N TYR A 74 22.10 44.23 0.24
CA TYR A 74 22.71 43.92 1.54
C TYR A 74 22.11 44.68 2.74
N ILE A 75 21.83 43.96 3.83
CA ILE A 75 21.68 44.54 5.19
C ILE A 75 22.81 44.06 6.08
N MET A 76 23.56 45.01 6.61
CA MET A 76 24.61 44.77 7.60
C MET A 76 24.19 45.34 8.96
N VAL A 77 24.08 44.45 9.96
CA VAL A 77 23.90 44.76 11.39
C VAL A 77 22.72 45.68 11.67
N SER A 78 21.53 45.12 11.84
CA SER A 78 20.34 45.87 12.27
C SER A 78 19.65 45.24 13.49
N GLN A 79 18.90 46.02 14.26
CA GLN A 79 18.22 45.48 15.45
C GLN A 79 16.95 44.71 15.04
N TYR A 80 16.13 45.29 14.18
CA TYR A 80 14.88 44.70 13.74
C TYR A 80 14.69 44.88 12.23
N ILE A 81 14.35 43.78 11.55
CA ILE A 81 14.16 43.73 10.11
C ILE A 81 12.83 43.05 9.82
N GLU A 82 11.90 43.79 9.21
CA GLU A 82 10.59 43.34 8.76
C GLU A 82 10.42 43.74 7.29
N CYS A 83 11.22 43.11 6.43
CA CYS A 83 11.35 43.55 5.05
C CYS A 83 11.61 42.40 4.06
N SER A 84 10.99 42.39 2.88
CA SER A 84 11.31 41.34 1.89
C SER A 84 12.73 41.57 1.33
N MET A 85 13.63 40.62 1.55
CA MET A 85 15.02 40.67 1.10
C MET A 85 15.27 39.67 -0.02
N ARG A 86 16.10 40.05 -1.01
CA ARG A 86 16.65 39.06 -1.94
C ARG A 86 17.95 38.49 -1.42
N ASP A 87 19.00 39.28 -1.27
CA ASP A 87 20.32 38.67 -1.21
C ASP A 87 20.83 38.41 0.23
N TYR A 88 21.39 39.39 0.93
CA TYR A 88 22.19 39.11 2.15
C TYR A 88 21.75 39.88 3.41
N ILE A 89 21.64 39.17 4.54
CA ILE A 89 21.56 39.76 5.89
C ILE A 89 22.68 39.24 6.77
N MET A 90 23.40 40.14 7.43
CA MET A 90 24.53 39.80 8.29
C MET A 90 24.41 40.43 9.68
N GLY A 91 24.44 39.61 10.73
CA GLY A 91 24.65 40.07 12.11
C GLY A 91 23.49 40.86 12.72
N SER A 92 22.25 40.57 12.33
CA SER A 92 21.06 41.26 12.83
C SER A 92 20.45 40.56 14.05
N GLN A 93 19.77 41.31 14.92
CA GLN A 93 19.23 40.72 16.16
C GLN A 93 17.93 39.96 15.91
N TYR A 94 16.95 40.59 15.27
CA TYR A 94 15.65 39.99 14.98
C TYR A 94 15.31 40.17 13.50
N ILE A 95 14.96 39.06 12.85
CA ILE A 95 14.60 39.01 11.43
C ILE A 95 13.24 38.34 11.31
N GLU A 96 12.24 39.10 10.89
CA GLU A 96 10.87 38.64 10.63
C GLU A 96 10.52 38.91 9.18
N CYS A 97 11.24 38.24 8.26
CA CYS A 97 11.10 38.57 6.86
C CYS A 97 11.55 37.51 5.87
N SER A 98 10.91 37.44 4.70
CA SER A 98 11.30 36.50 3.65
C SER A 98 12.63 36.92 3.03
N VAL A 99 13.66 36.07 3.14
CA VAL A 99 14.97 36.28 2.49
C VAL A 99 15.21 35.16 1.49
N ARG A 100 15.81 35.50 0.34
CA ARG A 100 16.10 34.51 -0.70
C ARG A 100 17.45 33.83 -0.45
N ASP A 101 18.54 34.58 -0.32
CA ASP A 101 19.86 33.96 -0.44
C ASP A 101 20.51 33.65 0.92
N TYR A 102 20.99 34.63 1.70
CA TYR A 102 21.85 34.34 2.86
C TYR A 102 21.49 35.12 4.13
N ILE A 103 21.42 34.40 5.26
CA ILE A 103 21.53 34.99 6.60
C ILE A 103 22.77 34.43 7.31
N MET A 104 23.60 35.30 7.88
CA MET A 104 24.67 34.85 8.78
C MET A 104 24.72 35.62 10.10
N GLY A 105 24.93 34.89 11.19
CA GLY A 105 25.29 35.45 12.49
C GLY A 105 24.16 36.21 13.19
N SER A 106 22.90 35.87 12.90
CA SER A 106 21.74 36.53 13.50
C SER A 106 21.29 35.85 14.79
N GLN A 107 20.61 36.58 15.69
CA GLN A 107 20.21 36.02 16.99
C GLN A 107 18.89 35.27 16.90
N TYR A 108 17.84 35.89 16.37
CA TYR A 108 16.52 35.31 16.23
C TYR A 108 16.02 35.47 14.80
N ILE A 109 15.62 34.37 14.18
CA ILE A 109 15.14 34.31 12.80
C ILE A 109 13.78 33.63 12.79
N GLU A 110 12.74 34.37 12.44
CA GLU A 110 11.37 33.89 12.30
C GLU A 110 10.88 34.26 10.90
N CYS A 111 11.12 33.39 9.93
CA CYS A 111 10.84 33.75 8.56
C CYS A 111 10.72 32.58 7.56
N SER A 112 10.80 32.89 6.27
CA SER A 112 10.95 31.91 5.19
C SER A 112 12.25 32.18 4.43
N MET A 113 13.17 31.20 4.45
CA MET A 113 14.48 31.25 3.81
C MET A 113 14.54 30.32 2.60
N TRP A 114 15.12 30.77 1.49
CA TRP A 114 15.36 29.90 0.35
C TRP A 114 16.69 29.15 0.44
N ASP A 115 17.81 29.85 0.59
CA ASP A 115 19.12 29.19 0.45
C ASP A 115 19.81 28.91 1.82
N TYR A 116 20.60 29.83 2.40
CA TYR A 116 21.55 29.52 3.50
C TYR A 116 21.32 30.30 4.79
N ILE A 117 21.38 29.61 5.95
CA ILE A 117 21.57 30.20 7.28
C ILE A 117 22.86 29.70 7.93
N MET A 118 23.69 30.60 8.41
CA MET A 118 24.96 30.27 9.07
C MET A 118 25.07 30.89 10.46
N SER A 119 25.60 30.12 11.41
CA SER A 119 26.06 30.58 12.73
C SER A 119 25.04 31.44 13.50
N SER A 120 23.76 31.13 13.40
CA SER A 120 22.68 31.89 14.04
C SER A 120 22.22 31.22 15.35
N GLN A 121 21.64 31.96 16.29
CA GLN A 121 21.35 31.38 17.62
C GLN A 121 20.04 30.59 17.64
N TYR A 122 18.92 31.23 17.31
CA TYR A 122 17.58 30.64 17.34
C TYR A 122 16.91 30.77 15.98
N ILE A 123 16.41 29.66 15.46
CA ILE A 123 15.83 29.56 14.12
C ILE A 123 14.45 28.91 14.22
N GLU A 124 13.42 29.67 13.88
CA GLU A 124 12.01 29.25 13.80
C GLU A 124 11.46 29.64 12.43
N CYS A 125 12.02 29.04 11.37
CA CYS A 125 11.78 29.49 10.00
C CYS A 125 11.81 28.31 9.01
N SER A 126 11.01 28.31 7.96
CA SER A 126 11.14 27.27 6.92
C SER A 126 12.36 27.56 6.04
N VAL A 127 13.36 26.66 5.99
CA VAL A 127 14.59 26.81 5.21
C VAL A 127 14.64 25.82 4.06
N GLN A 128 14.93 26.28 2.84
CA GLN A 128 14.93 25.41 1.69
C GLN A 128 16.27 24.71 1.41
N ASP A 129 17.45 25.31 1.63
CA ASP A 129 18.71 24.58 1.41
C ASP A 129 19.45 24.25 2.72
N TYR A 130 20.30 25.13 3.26
CA TYR A 130 21.30 24.75 4.29
C TYR A 130 21.23 25.56 5.59
N ILE A 131 21.45 24.87 6.71
CA ILE A 131 21.78 25.50 8.01
C ILE A 131 23.12 24.96 8.53
N MET A 132 24.08 25.83 8.85
CA MET A 132 25.30 25.38 9.54
C MET A 132 25.66 26.17 10.80
N GLY A 133 26.01 25.43 11.85
CA GLY A 133 26.63 25.97 13.07
C GLY A 133 25.68 26.78 13.96
N SER A 134 24.37 26.54 13.87
CA SER A 134 23.36 27.26 14.65
C SER A 134 23.05 26.56 15.98
N GLN A 135 22.59 27.29 17.01
CA GLN A 135 22.44 26.70 18.36
C GLN A 135 21.14 25.92 18.54
N TYR A 136 19.99 26.56 18.31
CA TYR A 136 18.65 26.00 18.46
C TYR A 136 17.86 26.13 17.16
N ILE A 137 17.27 25.02 16.72
CA ILE A 137 16.56 24.93 15.44
C ILE A 137 15.22 24.23 15.67
N GLU A 138 14.14 24.98 15.46
CA GLU A 138 12.76 24.50 15.43
C GLU A 138 12.17 24.82 14.05
N CYS A 139 12.43 23.95 13.07
CA CYS A 139 12.00 24.23 11.70
C CYS A 139 11.90 23.01 10.77
N SER A 140 11.35 23.25 9.58
CA SER A 140 11.46 22.37 8.41
C SER A 140 12.63 22.79 7.51
N VAL A 141 13.65 21.95 7.34
CA VAL A 141 14.82 22.18 6.45
C VAL A 141 14.78 21.22 5.27
N ARG A 142 15.06 21.67 4.04
CA ARG A 142 15.01 20.84 2.82
C ARG A 142 16.35 20.28 2.29
N ASP A 143 17.53 20.64 2.77
CA ASP A 143 18.75 19.89 2.39
C ASP A 143 19.56 19.40 3.59
N TYR A 144 20.38 20.24 4.25
CA TYR A 144 21.30 19.77 5.31
C TYR A 144 21.39 20.70 6.52
N ILE A 145 21.51 20.08 7.70
CA ILE A 145 21.89 20.74 8.96
C ILE A 145 23.23 20.19 9.43
N MET A 146 24.23 21.06 9.59
CA MET A 146 25.57 20.66 10.03
C MET A 146 26.05 21.46 11.24
N GLY A 147 26.59 20.78 12.25
CA GLY A 147 27.25 21.46 13.39
C GLY A 147 26.31 22.14 14.40
N SER A 148 25.00 21.91 14.33
CA SER A 148 24.03 22.52 15.25
C SER A 148 23.87 21.76 16.57
N GLN A 149 23.51 22.45 17.66
CA GLN A 149 23.47 21.86 19.01
C GLN A 149 22.16 21.11 19.28
N TYR A 150 21.01 21.80 19.14
CA TYR A 150 19.65 21.29 19.41
C TYR A 150 18.79 21.40 18.14
N ILE A 151 18.15 20.29 17.74
CA ILE A 151 17.37 20.18 16.51
C ILE A 151 16.04 19.48 16.83
N GLU A 152 14.93 20.19 16.65
CA GLU A 152 13.58 19.63 16.68
C GLU A 152 12.97 19.77 15.26
N CYS A 153 13.36 18.87 14.35
CA CYS A 153 12.78 18.79 13.00
C CYS A 153 11.85 17.58 12.88
N SER A 154 10.65 17.78 12.32
CA SER A 154 9.72 16.68 12.01
C SER A 154 10.02 16.11 10.62
N MET A 155 10.43 14.84 10.52
CA MET A 155 10.36 14.07 9.27
C MET A 155 9.07 13.26 9.24
N TRP A 156 8.43 13.13 8.08
CA TRP A 156 7.15 12.47 7.92
C TRP A 156 7.33 11.17 7.13
N ASP A 157 6.95 10.03 7.70
CA ASP A 157 6.96 8.70 7.08
C ASP A 157 5.55 8.32 6.65
N ASP A 158 5.37 7.96 5.38
CA ASP A 158 4.11 7.52 4.81
C ASP A 158 4.10 5.99 4.63
N ILE A 159 3.01 5.35 5.07
CA ILE A 159 2.84 3.90 4.97
C ILE A 159 1.50 3.58 4.30
N MET A 160 1.57 2.82 3.21
CA MET A 160 0.42 2.32 2.46
C MET A 160 0.30 0.81 2.59
N ILE A 161 -0.90 0.33 2.89
CA ILE A 161 -1.25 -1.10 2.83
C ILE A 161 -2.22 -1.31 1.69
N ILE A 162 -1.77 -2.08 0.70
CA ILE A 162 -2.50 -2.45 -0.50
C ILE A 162 -2.98 -3.88 -0.32
N GLY A 163 -4.29 -4.07 -0.52
CA GLY A 163 -4.88 -5.40 -0.62
C GLY A 163 -5.48 -5.61 -2.00
N ARG A 164 -6.30 -6.64 -2.11
CA ARG A 164 -6.88 -7.07 -3.38
C ARG A 164 -7.73 -6.00 -4.07
N THR A 165 -8.45 -5.17 -3.31
CA THR A 165 -9.36 -4.14 -3.85
C THR A 165 -8.68 -2.79 -4.06
N GLY A 166 -7.36 -2.70 -3.88
CA GLY A 166 -6.59 -1.46 -3.92
C GLY A 166 -6.04 -1.06 -2.56
N ILE A 167 -5.86 0.24 -2.33
CA ILE A 167 -5.32 0.78 -1.09
C ILE A 167 -6.36 0.59 0.02
N LEU A 168 -6.02 -0.21 1.03
CA LEU A 168 -6.90 -0.49 2.17
C LEU A 168 -6.69 0.47 3.33
N ARG A 169 -5.45 0.93 3.52
CA ARG A 169 -5.09 1.87 4.60
C ARG A 169 -3.90 2.73 4.20
N PHE A 170 -3.96 3.99 4.61
CA PHE A 170 -2.88 4.97 4.56
C PHE A 170 -2.66 5.49 5.99
N ASP A 171 -1.41 5.54 6.45
CA ASP A 171 -1.02 6.05 7.76
C ASP A 171 0.23 6.92 7.59
N GLN A 172 0.31 8.01 8.37
CA GLN A 172 1.39 9.00 8.28
C GLN A 172 1.92 9.26 9.68
N ARG A 173 3.25 9.26 9.83
CA ARG A 173 3.92 9.36 11.14
C ARG A 173 5.05 10.37 11.13
N SER A 174 5.06 11.26 12.13
CA SER A 174 6.17 12.18 12.35
C SER A 174 7.24 11.54 13.24
N ILE A 175 8.47 11.49 12.76
CA ILE A 175 9.64 11.04 13.53
C ILE A 175 10.51 12.25 13.88
N THR A 176 10.82 12.38 15.17
CA THR A 176 11.77 13.36 15.71
C THR A 176 13.12 12.69 15.92
N LEU A 177 14.16 13.16 15.22
CA LEU A 177 15.50 12.60 15.31
C LEU A 177 16.29 13.29 16.43
N THR A 178 16.46 12.63 17.57
CA THR A 178 17.36 13.10 18.64
C THR A 178 18.78 12.54 18.47
N LYS A 179 19.80 13.35 18.77
CA LYS A 179 21.25 13.07 18.58
C LYS A 179 21.79 11.77 19.20
N ALA A 180 21.04 11.09 20.07
CA ALA A 180 21.43 9.82 20.67
C ALA A 180 21.34 8.69 19.62
N ASN A 181 22.42 8.48 18.88
CA ASN A 181 22.60 7.48 17.82
C ASN A 181 21.67 7.68 16.60
N PRO A 182 21.98 8.63 15.69
CA PRO A 182 21.18 8.91 14.49
C PRO A 182 21.17 7.79 13.44
N VAL A 183 21.81 6.65 13.72
CA VAL A 183 22.06 5.57 12.75
C VAL A 183 20.98 4.48 12.80
N LYS A 184 20.20 4.39 13.88
CA LYS A 184 19.20 3.33 14.04
C LYS A 184 18.01 3.78 14.88
N GLY A 185 16.83 3.85 14.25
CA GLY A 185 15.54 4.05 14.91
C GLY A 185 14.63 2.85 14.69
N THR A 186 13.67 2.64 15.59
CA THR A 186 12.62 1.63 15.46
C THR A 186 11.29 2.29 15.77
N PHE A 187 10.28 2.09 14.91
CA PHE A 187 8.90 2.48 15.16
C PHE A 187 7.99 1.25 15.14
N TYR A 188 6.83 1.36 15.79
CA TYR A 188 5.86 0.27 15.88
C TYR A 188 4.52 0.73 15.32
N LEU A 189 3.93 -0.06 14.40
CA LEU A 189 2.65 0.24 13.79
C LEU A 189 1.60 -0.82 14.18
N PRO A 190 0.56 -0.48 14.96
CA PRO A 190 -0.51 -1.42 15.28
C PRO A 190 -1.45 -1.58 14.07
N ILE A 191 -1.41 -2.78 13.46
CA ILE A 191 -2.26 -3.14 12.33
C ILE A 191 -3.19 -4.27 12.74
N VAL A 192 -4.49 -4.07 12.51
CA VAL A 192 -5.52 -5.09 12.70
C VAL A 192 -5.88 -5.67 11.34
N PHE A 193 -5.42 -6.89 11.07
CA PHE A 193 -5.78 -7.60 9.85
C PHE A 193 -7.23 -8.09 9.91
N THR A 194 -7.99 -7.80 8.85
CA THR A 194 -9.36 -8.27 8.65
C THR A 194 -9.44 -9.14 7.39
N SER A 195 -10.58 -9.79 7.13
CA SER A 195 -10.79 -10.62 5.93
C SER A 195 -10.58 -9.88 4.61
N TYR A 196 -10.63 -8.55 4.62
CA TYR A 196 -10.42 -7.71 3.42
C TYR A 196 -8.96 -7.59 3.00
N PHE A 197 -8.02 -7.87 3.91
CA PHE A 197 -6.58 -7.80 3.61
C PHE A 197 -6.07 -9.04 2.85
N GLY A 198 -6.80 -10.15 2.87
CA GLY A 198 -6.31 -11.43 2.36
C GLY A 198 -6.30 -11.55 0.83
N PRO A 199 -5.56 -12.54 0.30
CA PRO A 199 -4.69 -13.48 1.03
C PRO A 199 -3.26 -12.96 1.25
N ALA A 200 -2.71 -12.12 0.38
CA ALA A 200 -1.34 -11.62 0.51
C ALA A 200 -1.27 -10.09 0.36
N PRO A 201 -1.65 -9.32 1.40
CA PRO A 201 -1.55 -7.87 1.33
C PRO A 201 -0.10 -7.44 1.21
N LYS A 202 0.12 -6.39 0.43
CA LYS A 202 1.42 -5.77 0.20
C LYS A 202 1.44 -4.43 0.93
N MET A 203 2.50 -4.18 1.67
CA MET A 203 2.75 -2.91 2.33
C MET A 203 3.94 -2.25 1.67
N ILE A 204 3.87 -0.94 1.51
CA ILE A 204 4.99 -0.10 1.13
C ILE A 204 5.09 1.04 2.13
N GLY A 205 6.28 1.22 2.70
CA GLY A 205 6.63 2.39 3.48
C GLY A 205 7.61 3.21 2.65
N TYR A 206 7.41 4.52 2.60
CA TYR A 206 8.36 5.41 1.96
C TYR A 206 8.55 6.68 2.78
N ILE A 207 9.76 7.22 2.68
CA ILE A 207 10.14 8.51 3.21
C ILE A 207 10.60 9.38 2.04
N LEU A 208 10.09 10.60 1.99
CA LEU A 208 10.59 11.61 1.09
C LEU A 208 11.71 12.34 1.80
N LEU A 209 12.91 12.25 1.25
CA LEU A 209 14.03 13.02 1.74
C LEU A 209 13.91 14.45 1.20
N ASN A 210 14.41 15.34 2.04
CA ASN A 210 14.42 16.77 1.85
C ASN A 210 15.09 17.14 0.49
N ASN A 211 16.17 16.44 0.11
CA ASN A 211 16.91 16.58 -1.15
C ASN A 211 16.18 16.08 -2.43
N GLY A 212 14.88 15.78 -2.34
CA GLY A 212 14.07 15.26 -3.44
C GLY A 212 14.32 13.79 -3.80
N ALA A 213 15.21 13.11 -3.09
CA ALA A 213 15.34 11.65 -3.16
C ALA A 213 14.23 10.99 -2.35
N MET A 214 13.85 9.78 -2.73
CA MET A 214 12.92 8.96 -1.97
C MET A 214 13.65 7.73 -1.46
N ALA A 215 13.28 7.22 -0.29
CA ALA A 215 13.63 5.88 0.11
C ALA A 215 12.34 5.11 0.39
N ALA A 216 12.24 3.89 -0.11
CA ALA A 216 11.05 3.06 0.07
C ALA A 216 11.46 1.62 0.34
N ASP A 217 10.62 0.92 1.09
CA ASP A 217 10.74 -0.51 1.30
C ASP A 217 9.36 -1.18 1.22
N ARG A 218 9.34 -2.45 0.85
CA ARG A 218 8.13 -3.23 0.68
C ARG A 218 8.13 -4.45 1.59
N LEU A 219 6.95 -4.76 2.12
CA LEU A 219 6.71 -5.97 2.90
C LEU A 219 5.53 -6.73 2.31
N ARG A 220 5.68 -8.04 2.20
CA ARG A 220 4.59 -8.95 1.81
C ARG A 220 4.19 -9.75 3.02
N PHE A 221 2.89 -9.77 3.31
CA PHE A 221 2.34 -10.59 4.36
C PHE A 221 1.56 -11.75 3.77
N THR A 222 1.48 -12.85 4.51
CA THR A 222 0.57 -13.95 4.20
C THR A 222 -0.47 -13.99 5.30
N VAL A 223 -1.71 -13.65 4.95
CA VAL A 223 -2.83 -13.64 5.89
C VAL A 223 -3.69 -14.88 5.64
N GLU A 224 -4.21 -15.47 6.71
CA GLU A 224 -5.13 -16.58 6.59
C GLU A 224 -6.36 -16.20 5.75
N ARG A 225 -6.74 -17.12 4.87
CA ARG A 225 -7.89 -16.95 3.99
C ARG A 225 -9.16 -17.07 4.82
N CYS A 226 -9.78 -15.95 5.12
CA CYS A 226 -10.97 -15.89 5.96
C CYS A 226 -12.10 -15.14 5.26
N PHE A 227 -13.33 -15.60 5.45
CA PHE A 227 -14.50 -14.89 4.95
C PHE A 227 -15.11 -13.99 6.05
N PRO A 228 -15.67 -12.83 5.69
CA PRO A 228 -16.31 -11.94 6.66
C PRO A 228 -17.51 -12.60 7.34
N ASN A 229 -18.27 -13.42 6.61
CA ASN A 229 -19.39 -14.17 7.16
C ASN A 229 -18.91 -15.50 7.74
N ARG A 230 -18.89 -15.59 9.08
CA ARG A 230 -18.52 -16.82 9.80
C ARG A 230 -19.70 -17.78 9.82
N VAL A 231 -19.59 -18.86 9.04
CA VAL A 231 -20.63 -19.88 8.92
C VAL A 231 -20.22 -21.13 9.68
N THR A 232 -21.07 -21.60 10.59
CA THR A 232 -20.87 -22.88 11.29
C THR A 232 -22.07 -23.79 11.11
N LEU A 233 -21.79 -25.09 10.99
CA LEU A 233 -22.79 -26.14 10.87
C LEU A 233 -22.46 -27.21 11.89
N LYS A 234 -23.44 -27.64 12.69
CA LYS A 234 -23.22 -28.65 13.73
C LYS A 234 -24.39 -29.62 13.83
N PHE A 235 -24.07 -30.91 13.77
CA PHE A 235 -24.96 -31.96 14.24
C PHE A 235 -24.90 -32.07 15.77
N PRO A 236 -26.03 -32.35 16.44
CA PRO A 236 -26.07 -32.45 17.90
C PRO A 236 -25.39 -33.74 18.41
N VAL A 237 -25.32 -34.77 17.56
CA VAL A 237 -24.74 -36.08 17.86
C VAL A 237 -23.81 -36.50 16.72
N ARG A 238 -22.82 -37.35 17.03
CA ARG A 238 -21.90 -37.92 16.03
C ARG A 238 -22.48 -39.14 15.33
N GLU A 239 -23.29 -39.91 16.03
CA GLU A 239 -23.95 -41.11 15.52
C GLU A 239 -25.45 -41.02 15.81
N ALA A 240 -26.27 -41.42 14.84
CA ALA A 240 -27.72 -41.38 14.92
C ALA A 240 -28.33 -42.64 14.31
N ALA A 241 -29.46 -43.09 14.86
CA ALA A 241 -30.19 -44.21 14.29
C ALA A 241 -30.89 -43.78 12.99
N PRO A 242 -31.03 -44.67 11.99
CA PRO A 242 -31.87 -44.43 10.83
C PRO A 242 -33.30 -44.01 11.23
N LYS A 243 -33.93 -43.12 10.46
CA LYS A 243 -35.25 -42.51 10.74
C LYS A 243 -35.37 -41.65 12.00
N SER A 244 -34.30 -41.48 12.78
CA SER A 244 -34.33 -40.56 13.92
C SER A 244 -34.40 -39.09 13.45
N VAL A 245 -34.99 -38.23 14.28
CA VAL A 245 -35.09 -36.79 14.00
C VAL A 245 -33.98 -36.06 14.73
N LEU A 246 -33.20 -35.26 13.98
CA LEU A 246 -32.11 -34.43 14.49
C LEU A 246 -32.40 -32.95 14.27
N ASN A 247 -31.93 -32.10 15.17
CA ASN A 247 -31.93 -30.65 15.00
C ASN A 247 -30.56 -30.21 14.51
N LEU A 248 -30.44 -29.94 13.21
CA LEU A 248 -29.24 -29.41 12.60
C LEU A 248 -29.12 -27.92 12.90
N ARG A 249 -28.06 -27.53 13.61
CA ARG A 249 -27.82 -26.13 13.98
C ARG A 249 -26.92 -25.45 12.96
N MET A 250 -27.37 -24.31 12.46
CA MET A 250 -26.63 -23.43 11.54
C MET A 250 -26.46 -22.06 12.18
N GLU A 251 -25.25 -21.51 12.11
CA GLU A 251 -24.95 -20.16 12.59
C GLU A 251 -24.27 -19.38 11.47
N ALA A 252 -24.76 -18.18 11.17
CA ALA A 252 -24.14 -17.25 10.23
C ALA A 252 -24.59 -15.82 10.55
N LEU A 253 -24.05 -14.82 9.85
CA LEU A 253 -24.49 -13.44 10.02
C LEU A 253 -25.97 -13.26 9.65
N ALA A 254 -26.65 -12.38 10.38
CA ALA A 254 -28.09 -12.13 10.22
C ALA A 254 -28.45 -11.74 8.77
N ASN A 255 -29.64 -12.15 8.32
CA ASN A 255 -30.15 -11.92 6.97
C ASN A 255 -29.30 -12.55 5.85
N SER A 256 -28.49 -13.56 6.17
CA SER A 256 -27.79 -14.36 5.16
C SER A 256 -28.68 -15.50 4.64
N VAL A 257 -28.56 -15.83 3.36
CA VAL A 257 -29.14 -17.02 2.74
C VAL A 257 -28.07 -18.09 2.63
N CYS A 258 -28.31 -19.24 3.26
CA CYS A 258 -27.39 -20.36 3.35
C CYS A 258 -27.86 -21.53 2.49
N ALA A 259 -26.96 -22.06 1.65
CA ALA A 259 -27.19 -23.24 0.84
C ALA A 259 -26.60 -24.47 1.52
N LEU A 260 -27.47 -25.34 2.03
CA LEU A 260 -27.14 -26.58 2.72
C LEU A 260 -27.11 -27.74 1.73
N ARG A 261 -25.99 -28.47 1.73
CA ARG A 261 -25.80 -29.72 1.01
C ARG A 261 -25.39 -30.82 1.99
N VAL A 262 -26.07 -31.97 1.94
CA VAL A 262 -25.67 -33.16 2.70
C VAL A 262 -25.67 -34.37 1.78
N VAL A 263 -24.52 -35.03 1.67
CA VAL A 263 -24.25 -36.14 0.75
C VAL A 263 -23.60 -37.30 1.48
N ASP A 264 -23.72 -38.51 0.94
CA ASP A 264 -23.01 -39.69 1.43
C ASP A 264 -21.49 -39.52 1.24
N LYS A 265 -20.70 -39.97 2.22
CA LYS A 265 -19.23 -39.88 2.20
C LYS A 265 -18.61 -40.63 1.01
N SER A 266 -19.19 -41.74 0.57
CA SER A 266 -18.73 -42.48 -0.62
C SER A 266 -18.70 -41.59 -1.86
N VAL A 267 -19.69 -40.70 -1.99
CA VAL A 267 -19.88 -39.76 -3.11
C VAL A 267 -18.90 -38.61 -3.02
N GLN A 268 -18.70 -38.09 -1.81
CA GLN A 268 -17.69 -37.08 -1.56
C GLN A 268 -16.30 -37.56 -1.98
N ILE A 269 -15.94 -38.81 -1.65
CA ILE A 269 -14.63 -39.39 -2.00
C ILE A 269 -14.50 -39.54 -3.52
N SER A 270 -15.55 -40.01 -4.21
CA SER A 270 -15.55 -40.16 -5.66
C SER A 270 -15.41 -38.84 -6.43
N TYR A 271 -15.89 -37.73 -5.88
CA TYR A 271 -15.93 -36.41 -6.54
C TYR A 271 -15.21 -35.31 -5.75
N THR A 272 -14.08 -35.65 -5.11
CA THR A 272 -13.29 -34.71 -4.28
C THR A 272 -12.88 -33.45 -5.08
N ASP A 273 -12.56 -33.58 -6.36
CA ASP A 273 -12.17 -32.48 -7.24
C ASP A 273 -13.30 -31.52 -7.60
N GLN A 274 -14.55 -31.85 -7.28
CA GLN A 274 -15.71 -30.96 -7.49
C GLN A 274 -16.18 -30.29 -6.20
N GLU A 275 -15.56 -30.59 -5.05
CA GLU A 275 -15.96 -29.97 -3.79
C GLU A 275 -15.58 -28.50 -3.73
N LEU A 276 -16.51 -27.68 -3.24
CA LEU A 276 -16.24 -26.26 -2.99
C LEU A 276 -15.36 -26.14 -1.75
N THR A 277 -14.07 -25.99 -1.96
CA THR A 277 -13.11 -25.74 -0.89
C THR A 277 -12.79 -24.26 -0.80
N LEU A 278 -12.27 -23.86 0.35
CA LEU A 278 -11.80 -22.50 0.57
C LEU A 278 -10.75 -22.10 -0.47
N ASP A 279 -9.84 -23.00 -0.82
CA ASP A 279 -8.80 -22.75 -1.83
C ASP A 279 -9.36 -22.53 -3.23
N LYS A 280 -10.40 -23.28 -3.63
CA LYS A 280 -11.06 -23.07 -4.93
C LYS A 280 -11.77 -21.73 -4.99
N VAL A 281 -12.44 -21.31 -3.90
CA VAL A 281 -13.07 -19.98 -3.88
C VAL A 281 -12.02 -18.88 -3.99
N TYR A 282 -10.88 -19.02 -3.31
CA TYR A 282 -9.81 -18.05 -3.38
C TYR A 282 -9.04 -18.07 -4.70
N SER A 283 -8.96 -19.21 -5.40
CA SER A 283 -8.33 -19.29 -6.72
C SER A 283 -9.18 -18.72 -7.86
N LEU A 284 -10.51 -18.65 -7.68
CA LEU A 284 -11.40 -17.95 -8.62
C LEU A 284 -11.16 -16.43 -8.63
N PHE A 285 -10.60 -15.90 -7.56
CA PHE A 285 -10.16 -14.52 -7.53
C PHE A 285 -8.87 -14.40 -8.32
N GLN A 286 -8.82 -13.44 -9.27
CA GLN A 286 -7.62 -13.20 -10.09
C GLN A 286 -6.39 -13.17 -9.20
N SER A 287 -5.39 -13.98 -9.56
CA SER A 287 -4.08 -13.98 -8.92
C SER A 287 -3.59 -12.54 -8.87
N GLU A 288 -3.08 -12.15 -7.70
CA GLU A 288 -2.49 -10.83 -7.46
C GLU A 288 -1.49 -10.53 -8.58
N ARG A 289 -1.90 -9.72 -9.56
CA ARG A 289 -0.99 -9.28 -10.61
C ARG A 289 0.07 -8.43 -9.92
N SER A 290 1.30 -8.94 -9.82
CA SER A 290 2.44 -8.09 -9.52
C SER A 290 2.78 -7.30 -10.77
N GLY A 291 2.95 -5.99 -10.64
CA GLY A 291 3.22 -5.13 -11.78
C GLY A 291 1.98 -4.42 -12.32
N TYR A 292 2.23 -3.53 -13.28
CA TYR A 292 1.19 -2.78 -13.96
C TYR A 292 0.53 -3.61 -15.07
N ASP A 293 -0.73 -3.30 -15.34
CA ASP A 293 -1.37 -3.73 -16.59
C ASP A 293 -0.57 -3.14 -17.76
N TYR A 294 -0.38 -3.92 -18.84
CA TYR A 294 0.39 -3.51 -20.02
C TYR A 294 -0.09 -2.17 -20.62
N ARG A 295 -1.34 -1.77 -20.37
CA ARG A 295 -1.91 -0.48 -20.82
C ARG A 295 -1.34 0.74 -20.08
N VAL A 296 -0.81 0.53 -18.88
CA VAL A 296 -0.27 1.59 -18.00
C VAL A 296 1.22 1.36 -17.75
N ASP A 297 1.74 0.21 -18.17
CA ASP A 297 3.15 -0.08 -18.04
C ASP A 297 3.96 0.79 -19.00
N GLU A 298 4.83 1.61 -18.43
CA GLU A 298 5.84 2.31 -19.20
C GLU A 298 6.94 1.30 -19.46
N THR A 299 6.97 0.72 -20.66
CA THR A 299 8.17 0.05 -21.13
C THR A 299 9.30 1.06 -21.02
N SER A 300 10.34 0.74 -20.25
CA SER A 300 11.60 1.47 -20.24
C SER A 300 12.32 1.26 -21.57
N SER A 301 11.69 1.65 -22.68
CA SER A 301 12.34 1.80 -23.97
C SER A 301 13.10 3.11 -23.92
N VAL A 302 14.20 3.12 -23.17
CA VAL A 302 15.21 4.14 -23.39
C VAL A 302 15.82 3.77 -24.74
N PRO A 303 15.66 4.59 -25.80
CA PRO A 303 16.42 4.37 -27.01
C PRO A 303 17.89 4.45 -26.59
N CYS A 304 18.71 3.45 -26.88
CA CYS A 304 20.16 3.54 -26.68
C CYS A 304 20.65 4.79 -27.43
N TRP A 305 20.79 5.92 -26.75
CA TRP A 305 21.47 7.08 -27.29
C TRP A 305 22.94 6.72 -27.33
N LYS A 306 23.46 6.51 -28.55
CA LYS A 306 24.90 6.43 -28.80
C LYS A 306 25.50 7.79 -28.46
N MET A 307 25.81 8.02 -27.19
CA MET A 307 26.63 9.15 -26.80
C MET A 307 28.06 8.77 -27.15
N TYR A 308 28.57 9.30 -28.26
CA TYR A 308 29.99 9.27 -28.58
C TYR A 308 30.75 10.14 -27.57
N SER A 309 30.92 9.67 -26.34
CA SER A 309 31.88 10.24 -25.40
C SER A 309 33.23 9.59 -25.67
N PHE A 310 34.04 10.23 -26.51
CA PHE A 310 35.49 10.07 -26.42
C PHE A 310 35.94 10.63 -25.06
N ASP A 311 36.84 9.90 -24.40
CA ASP A 311 37.48 10.19 -23.10
C ASP A 311 36.73 9.77 -21.82
N ARG A 312 36.84 8.48 -21.46
CA ARG A 312 37.32 8.07 -20.12
C ARG A 312 37.75 6.59 -20.08
N PRO A 313 38.81 6.23 -19.32
CA PRO A 313 39.38 4.89 -19.33
C PRO A 313 38.63 3.94 -18.35
N TRP A 314 38.33 2.73 -18.83
CA TRP A 314 38.10 1.48 -18.09
C TRP A 314 37.46 1.59 -16.70
N ILE A 315 36.21 2.04 -16.63
CA ILE A 315 35.37 1.77 -15.45
C ILE A 315 34.73 0.39 -15.67
N TRP A 316 35.11 -0.58 -14.85
CA TRP A 316 34.40 -1.85 -14.77
C TRP A 316 32.97 -1.55 -14.32
N ASN A 317 32.00 -1.71 -15.23
CA ASN A 317 30.58 -1.63 -14.90
C ASN A 317 30.29 -2.69 -13.83
N GLN A 318 30.11 -2.25 -12.59
CA GLN A 318 29.50 -3.08 -11.58
C GLN A 318 28.03 -3.18 -11.99
N ASN A 319 27.55 -4.39 -12.25
CA ASN A 319 26.12 -4.66 -12.36
C ASN A 319 25.46 -4.12 -11.08
N THR A 320 24.82 -2.98 -11.17
CA THR A 320 23.99 -2.45 -10.11
C THR A 320 22.63 -3.11 -10.21
N ASP A 321 22.53 -4.36 -9.74
CA ASP A 321 21.27 -5.07 -9.47
C ASP A 321 20.52 -4.44 -8.27
N PHE A 322 20.49 -3.11 -8.19
CA PHE A 322 19.72 -2.38 -7.19
C PHE A 322 18.30 -2.20 -7.72
N MET A 323 17.30 -2.57 -6.90
CA MET A 323 15.89 -2.32 -7.22
C MET A 323 15.62 -0.81 -7.23
N ASP A 324 14.99 -0.34 -8.29
CA ASP A 324 14.49 1.04 -8.37
C ASP A 324 13.31 1.25 -7.44
N ILE A 325 13.16 2.46 -6.91
CA ILE A 325 12.00 2.83 -6.10
C ILE A 325 10.71 2.66 -6.92
N LEU A 326 10.73 3.06 -8.20
CA LEU A 326 9.62 2.80 -9.12
C LEU A 326 9.28 1.30 -9.24
N SER A 327 10.29 0.42 -9.20
CA SER A 327 10.07 -1.03 -9.26
C SER A 327 9.37 -1.57 -8.00
N LEU A 328 9.62 -0.96 -6.83
CA LEU A 328 8.92 -1.28 -5.58
C LEU A 328 7.44 -0.91 -5.67
N PHE A 329 7.13 0.31 -6.15
CA PHE A 329 5.73 0.74 -6.36
C PHE A 329 5.02 -0.09 -7.43
N LYS A 330 5.74 -0.45 -8.52
CA LYS A 330 5.24 -1.35 -9.57
C LYS A 330 4.91 -2.74 -9.02
N ASP A 331 5.76 -3.32 -8.19
CA ASP A 331 5.52 -4.63 -7.57
C ASP A 331 4.26 -4.64 -6.69
N VAL A 332 4.05 -3.54 -5.97
CA VAL A 332 2.89 -3.33 -5.10
C VAL A 332 1.62 -3.02 -5.92
N GLY A 333 1.77 -2.55 -7.15
CA GLY A 333 0.67 -2.29 -8.09
C GLY A 333 0.11 -0.87 -7.99
N VAL A 334 0.88 0.10 -7.47
CA VAL A 334 0.47 1.50 -7.34
C VAL A 334 1.29 2.37 -8.27
N LYS A 335 0.64 3.08 -9.19
CA LYS A 335 1.30 4.08 -10.03
C LYS A 335 1.42 5.39 -9.27
N ILE A 336 2.63 5.93 -9.21
CA ILE A 336 2.93 7.20 -8.55
C ILE A 336 3.28 8.28 -9.58
N LEU A 337 2.81 9.50 -9.32
CA LEU A 337 3.20 10.71 -10.04
C LEU A 337 3.93 11.58 -9.02
N THR A 338 5.21 11.83 -9.24
CA THR A 338 6.04 12.56 -8.28
C THR A 338 7.08 13.39 -9.02
N ASN A 339 7.48 14.49 -8.39
CA ASN A 339 8.63 15.30 -8.76
C ASN A 339 9.94 14.76 -8.16
N ALA A 340 9.88 13.72 -7.31
CA ALA A 340 11.04 13.08 -6.71
C ALA A 340 11.79 12.18 -7.70
N LEU A 341 13.10 12.03 -7.47
CA LEU A 341 13.94 11.13 -8.26
C LEU A 341 13.67 9.67 -7.84
N ILE A 342 12.85 8.96 -8.62
CA ILE A 342 12.40 7.59 -8.33
C ILE A 342 12.89 6.51 -9.31
N GLN A 343 13.45 6.92 -10.45
CA GLN A 343 13.98 6.03 -11.49
C GLN A 343 15.51 6.10 -11.49
N LYS A 344 16.19 4.97 -11.68
CA LYS A 344 17.62 5.01 -11.97
C LYS A 344 17.89 5.71 -13.31
N PRO A 345 19.04 6.39 -13.45
CA PRO A 345 19.53 6.74 -14.76
C PRO A 345 19.73 5.46 -15.59
N PRO A 346 19.43 5.48 -16.90
CA PRO A 346 19.60 4.31 -17.74
C PRO A 346 21.05 3.83 -17.76
N ASP A 347 21.24 2.52 -17.58
CA ASP A 347 22.55 1.89 -17.71
C ASP A 347 23.06 2.06 -19.15
N LEU A 348 24.27 2.61 -19.29
CA LEU A 348 24.94 2.77 -20.59
C LEU A 348 25.53 1.46 -21.15
N SER A 349 25.20 0.30 -20.58
CA SER A 349 25.63 -1.00 -21.12
C SER A 349 24.61 -1.53 -22.12
N CYS A 350 24.61 -0.97 -23.33
CA CYS A 350 24.03 -1.66 -24.47
C CYS A 350 24.97 -2.85 -24.76
N ALA A 351 24.61 -4.06 -24.32
CA ALA A 351 25.24 -5.26 -24.84
C ALA A 351 25.00 -5.26 -26.35
N LEU A 352 26.09 -5.34 -27.12
CA LEU A 352 26.00 -5.59 -28.54
C LEU A 352 25.36 -6.97 -28.69
N ASP A 353 24.06 -7.02 -28.98
CA ASP A 353 23.48 -8.17 -29.67
C ASP A 353 24.09 -8.21 -31.08
N THR A 354 25.30 -8.75 -31.17
CA THR A 354 25.75 -9.35 -32.42
C THR A 354 25.16 -10.74 -32.43
N ASP A 355 23.99 -10.87 -33.02
CA ASP A 355 23.60 -12.03 -33.85
C ASP A 355 22.26 -11.73 -34.53
N GLU A 356 22.30 -10.83 -35.52
CA GLU A 356 21.38 -10.95 -36.65
C GLU A 356 21.86 -12.11 -37.54
N LEU A 357 21.18 -13.25 -37.46
CA LEU A 357 21.15 -14.21 -38.56
C LEU A 357 19.82 -14.04 -39.30
N PRO A 358 19.82 -13.86 -40.63
CA PRO A 358 18.63 -13.48 -41.38
C PRO A 358 17.57 -14.59 -41.41
N ASP A 359 16.31 -14.18 -41.50
CA ASP A 359 15.15 -14.96 -41.90
C ASP A 359 15.44 -15.88 -43.09
N ALA A 360 15.74 -17.16 -42.83
CA ALA A 360 15.81 -18.19 -43.87
C ALA A 360 15.70 -19.65 -43.38
N ILE A 361 15.02 -19.98 -42.27
CA ILE A 361 14.57 -21.38 -42.04
C ILE A 361 13.20 -21.38 -41.36
N ARG A 362 12.16 -21.17 -42.16
CA ARG A 362 10.78 -21.49 -41.78
C ARG A 362 10.03 -22.08 -42.97
N PHE A 363 10.53 -23.17 -43.55
CA PHE A 363 9.74 -24.08 -44.41
C PHE A 363 10.50 -25.40 -44.58
N MET A 364 10.29 -26.34 -43.66
CA MET A 364 10.18 -27.78 -43.95
C MET A 364 10.04 -28.54 -42.63
N GLU A 365 8.81 -28.87 -42.26
CA GLU A 365 8.46 -30.12 -41.57
C GLU A 365 6.94 -30.33 -41.66
N LEU A 366 6.45 -30.34 -42.91
CA LEU A 366 5.32 -31.17 -43.28
C LEU A 366 5.93 -32.45 -43.86
N ALA A 367 5.59 -33.58 -43.22
CA ALA A 367 5.80 -34.97 -43.64
C ALA A 367 6.74 -35.78 -42.74
N PHE A 368 6.27 -36.17 -41.54
CA PHE A 368 6.35 -37.57 -41.12
C PHE A 368 5.09 -37.93 -40.33
N GLY A 369 4.40 -38.96 -40.82
CA GLY A 369 3.07 -39.35 -40.38
C GLY A 369 3.06 -39.95 -38.99
N TYR A 370 2.06 -39.54 -38.21
CA TYR A 370 1.58 -40.32 -37.08
C TYR A 370 0.24 -40.95 -37.45
N SER A 371 0.22 -42.28 -37.34
CA SER A 371 -0.93 -43.16 -37.52
C SER A 371 -1.98 -42.91 -36.43
N PRO A 372 -3.29 -42.89 -36.75
CA PRO A 372 -4.34 -42.96 -35.75
C PRO A 372 -4.54 -44.41 -35.32
N GLN A 373 -4.12 -44.77 -34.10
CA GLN A 373 -4.64 -45.96 -33.44
C GLN A 373 -6.03 -45.64 -32.89
N THR A 374 -7.04 -46.06 -33.65
CA THR A 374 -8.38 -46.38 -33.14
C THR A 374 -8.31 -47.64 -32.30
N THR A 375 -8.48 -47.49 -30.99
CA THR A 375 -9.13 -48.52 -30.16
C THR A 375 -10.58 -48.08 -29.92
N PRO A 376 -11.58 -48.89 -30.29
CA PRO A 376 -12.90 -48.74 -29.73
C PRO A 376 -12.87 -49.45 -28.38
N ASP A 377 -12.83 -48.70 -27.28
CA ASP A 377 -13.19 -49.27 -25.99
C ASP A 377 -14.41 -48.56 -25.40
N LEU A 378 -15.48 -49.34 -25.42
CA LEU A 378 -16.77 -49.25 -24.74
C LEU A 378 -17.35 -47.85 -24.48
N SER A 379 -18.20 -47.44 -25.42
CA SER A 379 -19.50 -46.88 -25.04
C SER A 379 -20.28 -47.91 -24.22
N ASN A 380 -20.28 -47.76 -22.89
CA ASN A 380 -21.40 -48.19 -22.06
C ASN A 380 -21.84 -47.02 -21.20
N LYS A 381 -23.07 -46.58 -21.46
CA LYS A 381 -23.78 -45.50 -20.79
C LYS A 381 -24.59 -46.11 -19.62
N VAL A 382 -24.68 -45.38 -18.50
CA VAL A 382 -25.67 -45.47 -17.37
C VAL A 382 -25.22 -46.41 -16.21
N ARG A 383 -25.28 -46.05 -14.90
CA ARG A 383 -26.37 -45.49 -14.05
C ARG A 383 -26.23 -44.06 -13.59
N GLN A 384 -27.41 -43.51 -13.30
CA GLN A 384 -27.71 -42.11 -13.07
C GLN A 384 -28.61 -41.87 -11.84
N PHE A 385 -28.84 -42.82 -10.92
CA PHE A 385 -29.56 -42.47 -9.68
C PHE A 385 -29.44 -43.52 -8.56
N PHE A 386 -28.61 -43.20 -7.58
CA PHE A 386 -28.84 -43.56 -6.18
C PHE A 386 -29.05 -42.21 -5.48
N PRO A 387 -30.04 -41.99 -4.60
CA PRO A 387 -30.16 -40.69 -3.93
C PRO A 387 -29.07 -40.58 -2.85
N GLU A 388 -27.88 -40.30 -3.35
CA GLU A 388 -26.61 -39.98 -2.71
C GLU A 388 -26.66 -38.68 -1.89
N THR A 389 -27.74 -37.92 -2.07
CA THR A 389 -27.97 -36.63 -1.45
C THR A 389 -29.11 -36.75 -0.46
N TRP A 390 -28.82 -36.48 0.81
CA TRP A 390 -29.82 -36.42 1.87
C TRP A 390 -30.54 -35.06 1.85
N LEU A 391 -29.80 -33.95 1.77
CA LEU A 391 -30.36 -32.60 1.85
C LEU A 391 -29.77 -31.69 0.79
N TRP A 392 -30.66 -30.94 0.12
CA TRP A 392 -30.33 -29.82 -0.76
C TRP A 392 -31.36 -28.71 -0.52
N LYS A 393 -31.02 -27.73 0.31
CA LYS A 393 -31.99 -26.71 0.77
C LYS A 393 -31.35 -25.33 0.93
N LEU A 394 -32.13 -24.30 0.67
CA LEU A 394 -31.81 -22.92 1.03
C LEU A 394 -32.48 -22.59 2.36
N VAL A 395 -31.73 -22.00 3.29
CA VAL A 395 -32.20 -21.60 4.62
C VAL A 395 -31.84 -20.14 4.85
N VAL A 396 -32.82 -19.34 5.25
CA VAL A 396 -32.60 -17.92 5.57
C VAL A 396 -32.30 -17.81 7.07
N ILE A 397 -31.19 -17.15 7.41
CA ILE A 397 -30.80 -16.90 8.79
C ILE A 397 -31.50 -15.64 9.30
N GLY A 398 -32.25 -15.81 10.39
CA GLY A 398 -32.99 -14.71 11.02
C GLY A 398 -32.08 -13.69 11.71
N LYS A 399 -32.70 -12.70 12.36
CA LYS A 399 -32.00 -11.60 13.04
C LYS A 399 -31.07 -12.06 14.18
N THR A 400 -31.30 -13.26 14.72
CA THR A 400 -30.51 -13.86 15.81
C THR A 400 -29.20 -14.49 15.33
N GLY A 401 -28.98 -14.61 14.02
CA GLY A 401 -27.77 -15.26 13.47
C GLY A 401 -27.75 -16.79 13.60
N GLN A 402 -28.86 -17.40 14.03
CA GLN A 402 -28.98 -18.86 14.21
C GLN A 402 -30.24 -19.39 13.53
N ALA A 403 -30.15 -20.61 12.99
CA ALA A 403 -31.29 -21.37 12.48
C ALA A 403 -31.15 -22.84 12.88
N ASP A 404 -32.20 -23.37 13.51
CA ASP A 404 -32.31 -24.79 13.83
C ASP A 404 -33.25 -25.46 12.82
N LEU A 405 -32.76 -26.49 12.12
CA LEU A 405 -33.51 -27.24 11.11
C LEU A 405 -33.78 -28.66 11.62
N LYS A 406 -35.06 -29.01 11.78
CA LYS A 406 -35.49 -30.39 12.04
C LYS A 406 -35.34 -31.23 10.78
N VAL A 407 -34.51 -32.28 10.84
CA VAL A 407 -34.21 -33.19 9.72
C VAL A 407 -34.34 -34.64 10.18
N THR A 408 -34.86 -35.50 9.30
CA THR A 408 -34.98 -36.94 9.55
C THR A 408 -33.82 -37.66 8.88
N VAL A 409 -33.08 -38.48 9.63
CA VAL A 409 -31.93 -39.27 9.15
C VAL A 409 -32.41 -40.33 8.15
N PRO A 410 -31.76 -40.51 7.00
CA PRO A 410 -32.15 -41.52 6.01
C PRO A 410 -31.96 -42.95 6.52
N ASP A 411 -32.50 -43.89 5.78
CA ASP A 411 -32.41 -45.32 6.10
C ASP A 411 -31.02 -45.91 5.82
N THR A 412 -30.23 -45.26 4.98
CA THR A 412 -28.89 -45.70 4.59
C THR A 412 -27.92 -45.58 5.77
N ILE A 413 -27.30 -46.71 6.13
CA ILE A 413 -26.31 -46.84 7.20
C ILE A 413 -24.94 -46.44 6.64
N THR A 414 -24.60 -45.16 6.75
CA THR A 414 -23.42 -44.56 6.14
C THR A 414 -22.96 -43.33 6.92
N ASP A 415 -21.77 -42.82 6.60
CA ASP A 415 -21.31 -41.51 7.06
C ASP A 415 -21.89 -40.44 6.11
N TRP A 416 -22.67 -39.50 6.65
CA TRP A 416 -23.18 -38.36 5.91
C TRP A 416 -22.27 -37.14 6.11
N SER A 417 -21.90 -36.48 5.01
CA SER A 417 -21.09 -35.27 4.97
C SER A 417 -21.94 -34.07 4.62
N ALA A 418 -21.91 -33.06 5.49
CA ALA A 418 -22.68 -31.84 5.37
C ALA A 418 -21.78 -30.63 5.15
N SER A 419 -22.09 -29.83 4.14
CA SER A 419 -21.43 -28.56 3.83
C SER A 419 -22.45 -27.46 3.61
N VAL A 420 -22.09 -26.24 4.01
CA VAL A 420 -22.94 -25.07 3.81
C VAL A 420 -22.10 -23.85 3.44
N PHE A 421 -22.61 -23.06 2.51
CA PHE A 421 -22.11 -21.71 2.26
C PHE A 421 -23.26 -20.71 2.37
N CYS A 422 -22.95 -19.50 2.81
CA CYS A 422 -23.93 -18.45 3.00
C CYS A 422 -23.54 -17.18 2.26
N THR A 423 -24.55 -16.45 1.80
CA THR A 423 -24.41 -15.17 1.11
C THR A 423 -25.34 -14.15 1.74
N GLY A 424 -24.88 -12.93 1.92
CA GLY A 424 -25.70 -11.86 2.51
C GLY A 424 -25.03 -10.50 2.37
N PRO A 425 -25.61 -9.45 2.98
CA PRO A 425 -25.04 -8.10 2.95
C PRO A 425 -23.63 -8.03 3.52
N SER A 426 -23.31 -8.89 4.49
CA SER A 426 -21.98 -8.99 5.11
C SER A 426 -20.98 -9.82 4.29
N GLY A 427 -21.36 -10.28 3.09
CA GLY A 427 -20.50 -11.02 2.17
C GLY A 427 -20.74 -12.54 2.17
N PHE A 428 -19.86 -13.23 1.45
CA PHE A 428 -19.82 -14.69 1.35
C PHE A 428 -19.24 -15.31 2.62
N GLY A 429 -19.63 -16.55 2.92
CA GLY A 429 -19.06 -17.37 3.99
C GLY A 429 -19.19 -18.86 3.68
N LEU A 430 -18.23 -19.67 4.12
CA LEU A 430 -18.17 -21.11 3.88
C LEU A 430 -17.88 -21.83 5.20
N SER A 431 -18.63 -22.89 5.51
CA SER A 431 -18.37 -23.71 6.69
C SER A 431 -17.34 -24.81 6.41
N ALA A 432 -16.67 -25.26 7.46
CA ALA A 432 -16.01 -26.56 7.42
C ALA A 432 -17.05 -27.68 7.23
N PRO A 433 -16.70 -28.79 6.53
CA PRO A 433 -17.58 -29.93 6.39
C PRO A 433 -17.78 -30.61 7.76
N THR A 434 -19.00 -31.03 8.04
CA THR A 434 -19.39 -31.69 9.30
C THR A 434 -20.05 -33.03 8.99
N TYR A 435 -19.80 -34.02 9.84
CA TYR A 435 -20.21 -35.41 9.58
C TYR A 435 -21.17 -35.92 10.64
N VAL A 436 -22.08 -36.81 10.21
CA VAL A 436 -22.90 -37.62 11.12
C VAL A 436 -22.99 -39.04 10.57
N ARG A 437 -22.79 -40.03 11.45
CA ARG A 437 -22.89 -41.44 11.07
C ARG A 437 -24.31 -41.94 11.33
N ALA A 438 -24.97 -42.41 10.28
CA ALA A 438 -26.16 -43.22 10.43
C ALA A 438 -25.72 -44.65 10.75
N PHE A 439 -25.95 -45.10 11.99
CA PHE A 439 -25.52 -46.42 12.44
C PHE A 439 -26.65 -47.18 13.10
N GLN A 440 -26.72 -48.48 12.81
CA GLN A 440 -27.57 -49.43 13.49
C GLN A 440 -26.70 -50.63 13.89
N PRO A 441 -26.77 -51.12 15.14
CA PRO A 441 -25.88 -52.19 15.61
C PRO A 441 -26.21 -53.56 15.00
N PHE A 442 -27.42 -53.75 14.46
CA PHE A 442 -27.82 -54.97 13.79
C PHE A 442 -28.57 -54.63 12.50
N PHE A 443 -28.05 -55.11 11.37
CA PHE A 443 -28.62 -54.84 10.04
C PHE A 443 -28.26 -55.92 9.02
N VAL A 444 -28.96 -55.89 7.88
CA VAL A 444 -28.73 -56.78 6.74
C VAL A 444 -28.40 -55.94 5.52
N GLU A 445 -27.32 -56.28 4.84
CA GLU A 445 -26.88 -55.65 3.59
C GLU A 445 -27.03 -56.64 2.43
N MET A 446 -27.62 -56.19 1.33
CA MET A 446 -27.78 -57.01 0.13
C MET A 446 -26.80 -56.55 -0.95
N SER A 447 -25.94 -57.46 -1.41
CA SER A 447 -25.06 -57.21 -2.55
C SER A 447 -25.85 -57.43 -3.84
N LEU A 448 -26.46 -56.35 -4.32
CA LEU A 448 -27.22 -56.33 -5.57
C LEU A 448 -26.30 -55.86 -6.70
N PRO A 449 -26.28 -56.58 -7.85
CA PRO A 449 -25.61 -56.07 -9.02
C PRO A 449 -26.33 -54.83 -9.51
N TYR A 450 -25.69 -54.14 -10.44
CA TYR A 450 -26.34 -53.14 -11.25
C TYR A 450 -27.63 -53.75 -11.84
N SER A 451 -27.56 -54.49 -12.93
CA SER A 451 -28.74 -55.06 -13.60
C SER A 451 -28.66 -56.57 -13.61
N VAL A 452 -29.82 -57.19 -13.80
CA VAL A 452 -29.95 -58.63 -14.06
C VAL A 452 -30.64 -58.83 -15.40
N ALA A 453 -30.23 -59.84 -16.15
CA ALA A 453 -30.88 -60.19 -17.41
C ALA A 453 -32.16 -60.98 -17.14
N LEU A 454 -33.22 -60.66 -17.89
CA LEU A 454 -34.49 -61.37 -17.77
C LEU A 454 -34.32 -62.83 -18.24
N GLY A 455 -34.73 -63.78 -17.40
CA GLY A 455 -34.64 -65.22 -17.69
C GLY A 455 -33.33 -65.88 -17.25
N GLU A 456 -32.36 -65.11 -16.75
CA GLU A 456 -31.10 -65.65 -16.22
C GLU A 456 -31.15 -65.86 -14.69
N LEU A 457 -30.42 -66.86 -14.21
CA LEU A 457 -30.23 -67.12 -12.79
C LEU A 457 -29.20 -66.16 -12.21
N PHE A 458 -29.60 -65.41 -11.18
CA PHE A 458 -28.73 -64.52 -10.42
C PHE A 458 -28.64 -64.98 -8.95
N THR A 459 -27.43 -64.91 -8.38
CA THR A 459 -27.18 -65.26 -6.97
C THR A 459 -27.26 -64.01 -6.09
N LEU A 460 -28.36 -63.87 -5.35
CA LEU A 460 -28.52 -62.82 -4.34
C LEU A 460 -27.70 -63.15 -3.08
N LYS A 461 -26.71 -62.31 -2.75
CA LYS A 461 -25.96 -62.40 -1.50
C LYS A 461 -26.51 -61.40 -0.48
N ALA A 462 -27.02 -61.90 0.64
CA ALA A 462 -27.36 -61.10 1.81
C ALA A 462 -26.34 -61.36 2.93
N SER A 463 -25.78 -60.29 3.49
CA SER A 463 -24.81 -60.34 4.59
C SER A 463 -25.42 -59.69 5.83
N VAL A 464 -25.20 -60.32 6.98
CA VAL A 464 -25.88 -59.95 8.23
C VAL A 464 -24.81 -59.53 9.21
N PHE A 465 -24.94 -58.31 9.72
CA PHE A 465 -23.96 -57.71 10.60
C PHE A 465 -24.56 -57.58 11.99
N ASN A 466 -23.83 -58.09 12.98
CA ASN A 466 -24.17 -57.96 14.39
C ASN A 466 -22.99 -57.32 15.13
N TYR A 467 -23.16 -56.05 15.52
CA TYR A 467 -22.23 -55.28 16.35
C TYR A 467 -22.71 -55.20 17.81
N LEU A 468 -23.75 -55.94 18.20
CA LEU A 468 -24.16 -56.07 19.60
C LEU A 468 -23.14 -56.89 20.38
N LYS A 469 -23.07 -56.69 21.70
CA LYS A 469 -22.21 -57.48 22.59
C LYS A 469 -22.73 -58.91 22.77
N ASP A 470 -24.03 -59.11 22.59
CA ASP A 470 -24.70 -60.37 22.84
C ASP A 470 -24.76 -61.25 21.58
N CYS A 471 -24.62 -62.56 21.78
CA CYS A 471 -24.77 -63.55 20.72
C CYS A 471 -26.26 -63.81 20.45
N ILE A 472 -26.68 -63.66 19.19
CA ILE A 472 -28.08 -63.80 18.77
C ILE A 472 -28.22 -64.90 17.72
N LYS A 473 -29.31 -65.66 17.80
CA LYS A 473 -29.72 -66.60 16.75
C LYS A 473 -30.67 -65.88 15.80
N VAL A 474 -30.31 -65.81 14.52
CA VAL A 474 -31.09 -65.09 13.51
C VAL A 474 -31.69 -66.07 12.51
N THR A 475 -32.94 -65.82 12.12
CA THR A 475 -33.64 -66.57 11.06
C THR A 475 -33.98 -65.59 9.95
N PHE A 476 -33.79 -66.02 8.70
CA PHE A 476 -33.98 -65.17 7.52
C PHE A 476 -35.00 -65.83 6.59
N SER A 477 -35.87 -65.01 6.03
CA SER A 477 -36.85 -65.43 5.04
C SER A 477 -36.93 -64.38 3.93
N LEU A 478 -36.78 -64.81 2.68
CA LEU A 478 -37.03 -63.96 1.52
C LEU A 478 -38.55 -63.91 1.29
N CYS A 479 -39.15 -62.72 1.31
CA CYS A 479 -40.58 -62.57 1.03
C CYS A 479 -40.81 -62.62 -0.48
N LEU A 480 -41.61 -63.57 -0.96
CA LEU A 480 -42.00 -63.65 -2.37
C LEU A 480 -43.04 -62.57 -2.66
N SER A 481 -42.73 -61.63 -3.56
CA SER A 481 -43.74 -60.70 -4.07
C SER A 481 -44.72 -61.47 -4.96
N HIS A 482 -46.00 -61.48 -4.60
CA HIS A 482 -47.05 -61.95 -5.50
C HIS A 482 -47.12 -61.04 -6.72
N SER A 483 -46.83 -61.57 -7.91
CA SER A 483 -47.16 -60.90 -9.17
C SER A 483 -48.67 -60.86 -9.33
N ARG A 484 -49.24 -59.67 -9.53
CA ARG A 484 -50.51 -59.53 -10.24
C ARG A 484 -50.27 -59.66 -11.74
#